data_AF-A0A2E6NEA2-F1
#
_entry.id   AF-A0A2E6NEA2-F1
#
_cell.length_a   1.000
_cell.length_b   1.000
_cell.length_c   1.000
_cell.angle_alpha   90.00
_cell.angle_beta   90.00
_cell.angle_gamma   90.00
#
_symmetry.space_group_name_H-M   'P 1'
#
loop_
_entity.id
_entity.type
_entity.pdbx_description
1 polymer ?
#
loop_
_entity_poly.entity_id
_entity_poly.type
_entity_poly.pdbx_seq_one_letter_code
_entity_poly.pdbx_strand_id
1 'polypeptide(L)' 'MIIISDLLSVMLRIYAYLIIIRAFSTWFPQFRNHEIVQTLYKITDPVMKPASKYIPPIGMIDISAMIVVIVLLTLSNALR' A
#
# COMPACT_ATOMS: atom_id res chain seq x y z
N MET A 1 -18.61 -7.31 -18.86
CA MET A 1 -17.75 -8.13 -17.98
C MET A 1 -16.31 -7.62 -17.96
N ILE A 2 -15.70 -7.26 -19.10
CA ILE A 2 -14.30 -6.76 -19.21
C ILE A 2 -14.08 -5.38 -18.54
N ILE A 3 -15.04 -4.45 -18.66
CA ILE A 3 -14.89 -3.08 -18.10
C ILE A 3 -14.75 -3.09 -16.56
N ILE A 4 -15.45 -4.00 -15.88
CA ILE A 4 -15.43 -4.08 -14.41
C ILE A 4 -14.08 -4.63 -13.93
N SER A 5 -13.56 -5.66 -14.59
CA SER A 5 -12.26 -6.24 -14.26
C SER A 5 -11.12 -5.25 -14.53
N ASP A 6 -11.20 -4.49 -15.62
CA ASP A 6 -10.23 -3.43 -15.93
C ASP A 6 -10.23 -2.31 -14.89
N LEU A 7 -11.42 -1.82 -14.51
CA LEU A 7 -11.55 -0.78 -13.48
C LEU A 7 -10.97 -1.27 -12.15
N LEU A 8 -11.29 -2.49 -11.74
CA LEU A 8 -10.78 -3.09 -10.52
C LEU A 8 -9.25 -3.25 -10.57
N SER A 9 -8.71 -3.71 -11.70
CA SER A 9 -7.26 -3.83 -11.89
C SER A 9 -6.56 -2.48 -11.75
N VAL A 10 -7.12 -1.40 -12.33
CA VAL A 10 -6.58 -0.05 -12.18
C VAL A 10 -6.62 0.41 -10.72
N MET A 11 -7.73 0.19 -10.01
CA MET A 11 -7.84 0.58 -8.60
C MET A 11 -6.83 -0.14 -7.70
N LEU A 12 -6.59 -1.44 -7.92
CA LEU A 12 -5.59 -2.20 -7.18
C LEU A 12 -4.17 -1.68 -7.42
N ARG A 13 -3.82 -1.29 -8.66
CA ARG A 13 -2.52 -0.69 -8.98
C ARG A 13 -2.34 0.66 -8.30
N ILE A 14 -3.37 1.52 -8.36
CA ILE A 14 -3.34 2.81 -7.66
C ILE A 14 -3.12 2.59 -6.16
N TYR A 15 -3.85 1.67 -5.55
CA TYR A 15 -3.70 1.35 -4.13
C TYR A 15 -2.31 0.81 -3.78
N ALA A 16 -1.73 -0.05 -4.64
CA ALA A 16 -0.34 -0.50 -4.48
C ALA A 16 0.66 0.67 -4.52
N TYR A 17 0.49 1.63 -5.43
CA TYR A 17 1.33 2.83 -5.47
C TYR A 17 1.18 3.71 -4.23
N LEU A 18 -0.03 3.84 -3.67
CA LEU A 18 -0.23 4.54 -2.38
C LEU A 18 0.57 3.89 -1.25
N ILE A 19 0.60 2.56 -1.19
CA ILE A 19 1.40 1.83 -0.19
C ILE A 19 2.89 2.05 -0.41
N ILE A 20 3.36 2.10 -1.66
CA ILE A 20 4.75 2.44 -1.97
C ILE A 20 5.09 3.85 -1.46
N ILE A 21 4.25 4.86 -1.74
CA ILE A 21 4.44 6.23 -1.25
C ILE A 21 4.43 6.26 0.28
N ARG A 22 3.55 5.49 0.92
CA ARG A 22 3.48 5.36 2.39
C ARG A 22 4.78 4.77 2.92
N ALA A 23 5.31 3.71 2.29
CA ALA A 23 6.57 3.10 2.67
C ALA A 23 7.75 4.08 2.53
N PHE A 24 7.81 4.90 1.48
CA PHE A 24 8.82 5.97 1.39
C PHE A 24 8.64 7.04 2.47
N SER A 25 7.39 7.36 2.86
CA SER A 25 7.14 8.35 3.92
C SER A 25 7.68 7.92 5.29
N THR A 26 7.87 6.61 5.53
CA THR A 26 8.43 6.15 6.82
C THR A 26 9.91 6.53 6.98
N TRP A 27 10.64 6.71 5.87
CA TRP A 27 12.05 7.14 5.87
C TRP A 27 12.23 8.62 6.17
N PHE A 28 11.15 9.41 6.11
CA PHE A 28 11.18 10.86 6.36
C PHE A 28 10.22 11.22 7.51
N PRO A 29 10.62 10.99 8.77
CA PRO A 29 9.77 11.19 9.94
C PRO A 29 9.18 12.60 10.03
N GLN A 30 9.89 13.61 9.53
CA GLN A 30 9.43 15.00 9.51
C GLN A 30 8.12 15.21 8.75
N PHE A 31 7.82 14.37 7.75
CA PHE A 31 6.59 14.50 6.97
C PHE A 31 5.39 13.79 7.59
N ARG A 32 5.58 13.02 8.68
CA ARG A 32 4.50 12.23 9.31
C ARG A 32 3.30 13.09 9.74
N ASN A 33 3.54 14.34 10.10
CA ASN A 33 2.50 15.26 10.56
C ASN A 33 1.82 16.05 9.43
N HIS A 34 2.30 15.97 8.18
CA HIS A 34 1.63 16.63 7.06
C HIS A 34 0.27 15.98 6.77
N GLU A 35 -0.75 16.79 6.49
CA GLU A 35 -2.11 16.34 6.24
C GLU A 35 -2.22 15.31 5.10
N ILE A 36 -1.43 15.49 4.03
CA ILE A 36 -1.38 14.57 2.89
C ILE A 36 -0.87 13.20 3.34
N VAL A 37 0.17 13.17 4.16
CA VAL A 37 0.74 11.93 4.70
C VAL A 37 -0.27 11.29 5.66
N GLN A 38 -0.88 12.03 6.58
CA GLN A 38 -1.90 11.48 7.46
C GLN A 38 -3.08 10.86 6.69
N THR A 39 -3.51 11.50 5.59
CA THR A 39 -4.55 10.97 4.70
C THR A 39 -4.10 9.69 4.02
N LEU A 40 -2.86 9.64 3.56
CA LEU A 40 -2.26 8.43 2.99
C LEU A 40 -2.28 7.27 4.00
N TYR A 41 -1.91 7.51 5.26
CA TYR A 41 -1.99 6.50 6.31
C TYR A 41 -3.43 6.08 6.58
N LYS A 42 -4.40 7.00 6.65
CA LYS A 42 -5.83 6.67 6.82
C LYS A 42 -6.35 5.73 5.72
N ILE A 43 -5.95 5.96 4.46
CA ILE A 43 -6.38 5.15 3.31
C ILE A 43 -5.72 3.77 3.34
N THR A 44 -4.43 3.71 3.68
CA THR A 44 -3.64 2.47 3.56
C THR A 44 -3.61 1.61 4.83
N ASP A 45 -3.89 2.20 6.00
CA ASP A 45 -3.91 1.55 7.32
C ASP A 45 -4.82 0.33 7.43
N PRO A 46 -6.04 0.30 6.85
CA PRO A 46 -6.92 -0.87 6.95
C PRO A 46 -6.29 -2.16 6.44
N VAL A 47 -5.38 -2.07 5.45
CA VAL A 47 -4.64 -3.22 4.93
C VAL A 47 -3.26 -3.33 5.57
N MET A 48 -2.58 -2.20 5.78
CA MET A 48 -1.21 -2.18 6.30
C MET A 48 -1.11 -2.56 7.77
N LYS A 49 -1.99 -2.05 8.65
CA LYS A 49 -1.97 -2.40 10.08
C LYS A 49 -2.10 -3.90 10.36
N PRO A 50 -3.05 -4.64 9.75
CA PRO A 50 -3.07 -6.09 9.94
C PRO A 50 -1.84 -6.75 9.31
N ALA A 51 -1.38 -6.33 8.12
CA ALA A 51 -0.20 -6.89 7.49
C ALA A 51 1.07 -6.73 8.36
N SER A 52 1.32 -5.53 8.90
CA SER A 52 2.45 -5.25 9.79
C SER A 52 2.34 -5.95 11.15
N LYS A 53 1.15 -6.37 11.56
CA LYS A 53 0.95 -7.20 12.76
C LYS A 53 1.45 -8.62 12.56
N TYR A 54 1.27 -9.19 11.36
CA TYR A 54 1.74 -10.54 11.03
C TYR A 54 3.21 -10.56 10.60
N ILE A 55 3.66 -9.52 9.90
CA ILE A 55 5.02 -9.39 9.40
C ILE A 55 5.63 -8.13 10.06
N PRO A 56 6.27 -8.26 11.23
CA PRO A 56 6.85 -7.12 11.91
C PRO A 56 7.95 -6.46 11.06
N PRO A 57 8.10 -5.13 11.15
CA PRO A 57 9.15 -4.41 10.43
C PRO A 57 10.54 -4.83 10.90
N ILE A 58 11.51 -4.86 9.98
CA ILE A 58 12.92 -5.09 10.30
C ILE A 58 13.63 -3.73 10.30
N GLY A 59 13.97 -3.24 11.49
CA GLY A 59 14.54 -1.90 11.65
C GLY A 59 13.55 -0.81 11.23
N MET A 60 13.95 0.06 10.30
CA MET A 60 13.09 1.12 9.73
C MET A 60 12.35 0.70 8.45
N ILE A 61 12.56 -0.53 7.96
CA ILE A 61 11.98 -1.00 6.70
C ILE A 61 10.72 -1.82 6.99
N ASP A 62 9.61 -1.35 6.44
CA ASP A 62 8.33 -2.05 6.49
C ASP A 62 8.28 -3.15 5.42
N ILE A 63 8.71 -4.35 5.78
CA ILE A 63 8.66 -5.53 4.89
C ILE A 63 7.22 -5.90 4.54
N SER A 64 6.27 -5.63 5.44
CA SER A 64 4.86 -5.90 5.19
C SER A 64 4.34 -5.10 3.99
N ALA A 65 4.83 -3.87 3.78
CA ALA A 65 4.46 -3.04 2.63
C ALA A 65 4.88 -3.68 1.31
N MET A 66 6.10 -4.24 1.25
CA MET A 66 6.61 -4.92 0.06
C MET A 66 5.76 -6.15 -0.27
N ILE A 67 5.41 -6.96 0.73
CA ILE A 67 4.57 -8.16 0.53
C ILE A 67 3.18 -7.76 0.05
N VAL A 68 2.55 -6.76 0.69
CA VAL A 68 1.22 -6.29 0.28
C VAL A 68 1.23 -5.75 -1.15
N VAL A 69 2.26 -4.98 -1.54
CA VAL A 69 2.41 -4.47 -2.91
C VAL A 69 2.52 -5.62 -3.92
N ILE A 70 3.33 -6.64 -3.63
CA ILE A 70 3.46 -7.82 -4.51
C ILE A 70 2.10 -8.50 -4.68
N VAL A 71 1.39 -8.74 -3.57
CA VAL A 71 0.06 -9.39 -3.61
C VAL A 71 -0.94 -8.58 -4.44
N LEU A 72 -1.00 -7.26 -4.25
CA LEU A 72 -1.92 -6.39 -4.97
C LEU A 72 -1.62 -6.33 -6.47
N LEU A 73 -0.34 -6.25 -6.85
CA LEU A 73 0.06 -6.21 -8.25
C LEU A 73 -0.18 -7.56 -8.94
N THR A 74 0.10 -8.68 -8.27
CA THR A 74 -0.22 -10.00 -8.80
C THR A 74 -1.73 -10.17 -8.99
N LEU A 75 -2.54 -9.73 -8.02
CA LEU A 75 -4.00 -9.78 -8.14
C LEU A 75 -4.51 -8.90 -9.29
N SER A 76 -3.96 -7.70 -9.44
CA SER A 76 -4.28 -6.79 -10.55
C SER A 76 -3.94 -7.41 -11.91
N ASN A 77 -2.79 -8.07 -12.03
CA ASN A 77 -2.37 -8.71 -13.27
C ASN A 77 -3.24 -9.94 -13.61
N ALA A 78 -3.75 -10.65 -12.60
CA ALA A 78 -4.66 -11.79 -12.81
C ALA A 78 -6.08 -11.36 -13.27
N LEU A 79 -6.43 -10.07 -13.10
CA LEU A 79 -7.73 -9.51 -13.50
C LEU A 79 -7.74 -8.92 -14.91
N ARG A 80 -6.58 -8.80 -15.56
CA ARG A 80 -6.42 -8.37 -16.95
C ARG A 80 -6.44 -9.59 -17.87
#